data_AF-A0A8B6CV41-F1
#
_entry.id   AF-A0A8B6CV41-F1
#
_cell.length_a   1.000
_cell.length_b   1.000
_cell.length_c   1.000
_cell.angle_alpha   90.00
_cell.angle_beta   90.00
_cell.angle_gamma   90.00
#
_symmetry.space_group_name_H-M   'P 1'
#
loop_
_entity.id
_entity.type
_entity.pdbx_description
1 polymer ?
#
loop_
_entity_poly.entity_id
_entity_poly.type
_entity_poly.pdbx_seq_one_letter_code
_entity_poly.pdbx_strand_id
1 'polypeptide(L)'
;CQVQVIGSNDYVGCFIDTPTRLFPYKYMLNNGSHPPNMENNMCLLHCKELGYMYSGTQNYEECWCGDDPYWYGPEDVADKYKQLRFACDRECLADSVQICGGGWRISVYKT
;
A
#
# COMPACT_ATOMS: atom_id res chain seq x y z
N CYS A 1 -10.40 22.19 -5.16
CA CYS A 1 -10.14 20.96 -4.39
C CYS A 1 -10.38 19.77 -5.31
N GLN A 2 -9.34 19.30 -6.00
CA GLN A 2 -9.46 18.10 -6.84
C GLN A 2 -9.32 16.90 -5.89
N VAL A 3 -10.41 16.18 -5.65
CA VAL A 3 -10.34 14.88 -4.96
C VAL A 3 -9.66 13.94 -5.93
N GLN A 4 -8.37 13.66 -5.71
CA GLN A 4 -7.67 12.68 -6.52
C GLN A 4 -8.29 11.32 -6.15
N VAL A 5 -8.91 10.68 -7.14
CA VAL A 5 -9.43 9.33 -7.04
C VAL A 5 -8.33 8.42 -7.55
N ILE A 6 -8.00 7.36 -6.83
CA ILE A 6 -7.07 6.35 -7.32
C ILE A 6 -7.54 5.87 -8.70
N GLY A 7 -6.76 6.17 -9.73
CA GLY A 7 -7.00 5.62 -11.06
C GLY A 7 -6.56 4.17 -11.09
N SER A 8 -7.18 3.35 -11.94
CA SER A 8 -6.71 1.98 -12.19
C SER A 8 -5.24 1.92 -12.63
N ASN A 9 -4.72 3.02 -13.17
CA ASN A 9 -3.33 3.18 -13.62
C ASN A 9 -2.34 3.44 -12.49
N ASP A 10 -2.82 3.81 -11.30
CA ASP A 10 -1.95 4.08 -10.14
C ASP A 10 -1.59 2.78 -9.41
N TYR A 11 -2.38 1.72 -9.59
CA TYR A 11 -2.09 0.40 -9.01
C TYR A 11 -0.88 -0.25 -9.69
N VAL A 12 0.17 -0.48 -8.91
CA VAL A 12 1.42 -1.09 -9.38
C VAL A 12 1.36 -2.61 -9.31
N GLY A 13 0.75 -3.14 -8.25
CA GLY A 13 0.66 -4.59 -8.06
C GLY A 13 0.49 -5.01 -6.60
N CYS A 14 0.41 -6.32 -6.40
CA CYS A 14 0.39 -6.97 -5.10
C CYS A 14 1.75 -7.60 -4.81
N PHE A 15 2.41 -7.17 -3.74
CA PHE A 15 3.77 -7.58 -3.41
C PHE A 15 3.83 -8.34 -2.09
N ILE A 16 4.85 -9.18 -1.93
CA ILE A 16 5.16 -9.80 -0.63
C ILE A 16 5.80 -8.76 0.28
N ASP A 17 5.27 -8.65 1.50
CA ASP A 17 5.92 -7.91 2.58
C ASP A 17 6.61 -8.91 3.54
N THR A 18 7.66 -8.46 4.22
CA THR A 18 8.46 -9.27 5.15
C THR A 18 8.74 -8.48 6.43
N PRO A 19 9.33 -9.08 7.49
CA PRO A 19 9.69 -8.34 8.70
C PRO A 19 10.62 -7.14 8.47
N THR A 20 11.41 -7.10 7.39
CA THR A 20 12.24 -5.93 7.04
C THR A 20 11.45 -4.78 6.42
N ARG A 21 10.16 -5.02 6.12
CA ARG A 21 9.19 -4.14 5.45
C ARG A 21 9.57 -3.78 4.02
N LEU A 22 8.58 -3.78 3.12
CA LEU A 22 8.78 -3.25 1.77
C LEU A 22 8.95 -1.72 1.78
N PHE A 23 8.15 -1.05 2.62
CA PHE A 23 8.16 0.39 2.78
C PHE A 23 8.49 0.76 4.23
N PRO A 24 9.39 1.72 4.46
CA PRO A 24 9.94 1.97 5.79
C PRO A 24 8.99 2.77 6.70
N TYR A 25 8.08 3.55 6.13
CA TYR A 25 7.26 4.48 6.92
C TYR A 25 5.85 3.93 7.10
N LYS A 26 5.42 3.68 8.34
CA LYS A 26 4.06 3.28 8.69
C LYS A 26 3.23 4.48 9.11
N TYR A 27 2.05 4.67 8.52
CA TYR A 27 1.11 5.67 9.00
C TYR A 27 0.42 5.20 10.29
N MET A 28 0.69 5.90 11.38
CA MET A 28 0.10 5.70 12.70
C MET A 28 -0.48 7.01 13.22
N LEU A 29 -1.57 6.92 13.98
CA LEU A 29 -2.09 8.04 14.76
C LEU A 29 -1.25 8.23 16.04
N ASN A 30 -1.36 9.42 16.66
CA ASN A 30 -0.61 9.77 17.86
C ASN A 30 -0.88 8.86 19.08
N ASN A 31 -2.03 8.20 19.10
CA ASN A 31 -2.41 7.21 20.13
C ASN A 31 -1.85 5.80 19.85
N GLY A 32 -1.07 5.62 18.78
CA GLY A 32 -0.51 4.34 18.37
C GLY A 32 -1.49 3.42 17.63
N SER A 33 -2.67 3.89 17.22
CA SER A 33 -3.62 3.11 16.41
C SER A 33 -3.49 3.38 14.91
N HIS A 34 -4.04 2.48 14.11
CA HIS A 34 -4.28 2.75 12.69
C HIS A 34 -5.38 3.80 12.52
N PRO A 35 -5.37 4.56 11.40
CA PRO A 35 -6.49 5.39 11.02
C PRO A 35 -7.78 4.56 10.87
N PRO A 36 -8.90 4.96 11.48
CA PRO A 36 -10.12 4.15 11.52
C PRO A 36 -10.83 4.05 10.16
N ASN A 37 -10.53 4.98 9.25
CA ASN A 37 -11.10 5.03 7.90
C ASN A 37 -10.03 4.69 6.86
N MET A 38 -9.23 3.65 7.10
CA MET A 38 -8.18 3.27 6.17
C MET A 38 -8.77 2.73 4.86
N GLU A 39 -8.31 3.32 3.76
CA GLU A 39 -8.56 2.89 2.39
C GLU A 39 -7.34 3.27 1.52
N ASN A 40 -7.28 2.75 0.29
CA ASN A 40 -6.13 3.01 -0.57
C ASN A 40 -5.94 4.50 -0.85
N ASN A 41 -7.02 5.24 -1.10
CA ASN A 41 -6.95 6.66 -1.44
C ASN A 41 -6.39 7.51 -0.29
N MET A 42 -6.84 7.22 0.93
CA MET A 42 -6.31 7.86 2.15
C MET A 42 -4.82 7.59 2.32
N CYS A 43 -4.39 6.34 2.11
CA CYS A 43 -2.97 6.01 2.20
C CYS A 43 -2.14 6.70 1.11
N LEU A 44 -2.63 6.70 -0.13
CA LEU A 44 -1.99 7.39 -1.25
C LEU A 44 -1.81 8.88 -0.98
N LEU A 45 -2.88 9.57 -0.59
CA LEU A 45 -2.82 11.01 -0.30
C LEU A 45 -1.85 11.30 0.84
N HIS A 46 -1.87 10.50 1.91
CA HIS A 46 -0.94 10.65 3.03
C HIS A 46 0.52 10.50 2.60
N CYS A 47 0.85 9.44 1.86
CA CYS A 47 2.22 9.22 1.38
C CYS A 47 2.67 10.32 0.41
N LYS A 48 1.76 10.79 -0.45
CA LYS A 48 1.99 11.91 -1.36
C LYS A 48 2.30 13.21 -0.62
N GLU A 49 1.54 13.53 0.43
CA GLU A 49 1.76 14.71 1.27
C GLU A 49 3.12 14.68 1.97
N LEU A 50 3.61 13.48 2.30
CA LEU A 50 4.95 13.26 2.85
C LEU A 50 6.06 13.23 1.79
N GLY A 51 5.72 13.26 0.50
CA GLY A 51 6.66 13.29 -0.61
C GLY A 51 7.22 11.93 -1.04
N TYR A 52 6.64 10.82 -0.55
CA TYR A 52 7.03 9.48 -1.00
C TYR A 52 6.45 9.18 -2.38
N MET A 53 7.17 8.41 -3.20
CA MET A 53 6.72 8.04 -4.56
C MET A 53 5.65 6.93 -4.60
N TYR A 54 5.55 6.14 -3.54
CA TYR A 54 4.64 5.00 -3.45
C TYR A 54 3.93 4.95 -2.11
N SER A 55 2.70 4.44 -2.17
CA SER A 55 1.92 4.03 -1.02
C SER A 55 1.63 2.54 -1.10
N GLY A 56 1.39 1.94 0.06
CA GLY A 56 1.11 0.51 0.17
C GLY A 56 0.13 0.23 1.29
N THR A 57 -0.96 -0.45 0.98
CA THR A 57 -1.91 -0.93 1.99
C THR A 57 -1.70 -2.41 2.28
N GLN A 58 -1.70 -2.77 3.56
CA GLN A 58 -1.50 -4.14 4.01
C GLN A 58 -2.54 -4.50 5.07
N ASN A 59 -3.00 -5.75 5.03
CA ASN A 59 -3.84 -6.35 6.06
C ASN A 59 -4.99 -5.41 6.48
N TYR A 60 -5.83 -5.01 5.51
CA TYR A 60 -7.06 -4.20 5.64
C TYR A 60 -6.93 -2.77 6.20
N GLU A 61 -5.98 -2.49 7.09
CA GLU A 61 -5.88 -1.21 7.84
C GLU A 61 -4.49 -0.59 7.87
N GLU A 62 -3.43 -1.30 7.48
CA GLU A 62 -2.09 -0.73 7.51
C GLU A 62 -1.84 0.13 6.27
N CYS A 63 -1.19 1.26 6.46
CA CYS A 63 -0.70 2.11 5.39
C CYS A 63 0.80 2.34 5.55
N TRP A 64 1.50 2.20 4.43
CA TRP A 64 2.95 2.29 4.35
C TRP A 64 3.38 3.19 3.20
N CYS A 65 4.44 3.97 3.41
CA CYS A 65 4.99 4.90 2.43
C CYS A 65 6.46 4.63 2.17
N GLY A 66 6.89 4.75 0.92
CA GLY A 66 8.28 4.57 0.53
C GLY A 66 8.55 5.01 -0.91
N ASP A 67 9.83 5.03 -1.26
CA ASP A 67 10.30 5.53 -2.56
C ASP A 67 10.63 4.41 -3.54
N ASP A 68 10.85 3.20 -3.06
CA ASP A 68 11.26 2.07 -3.88
C ASP A 68 10.40 0.84 -3.60
N PRO A 69 9.55 0.39 -4.55
CA PRO A 69 8.83 -0.88 -4.43
C PRO A 69 9.74 -2.09 -4.71
N TYR A 70 11.03 -1.88 -5.02
CA TYR A 70 11.99 -2.89 -5.45
C TYR A 70 13.14 -3.10 -4.46
N TRP A 71 12.90 -2.94 -3.15
CA TRP A 71 13.92 -3.13 -2.10
C TRP A 71 14.70 -4.47 -2.17
N TYR A 72 14.22 -5.46 -2.94
CA TYR A 72 14.86 -6.77 -3.15
C TYR A 72 15.66 -6.93 -4.46
N GLY A 73 15.88 -5.89 -5.25
CA GLY A 73 16.77 -5.91 -6.43
C GLY A 73 16.05 -5.82 -7.79
N PRO A 74 16.81 -5.93 -8.91
CA PRO A 74 16.36 -5.53 -10.25
C PRO A 74 15.09 -6.26 -10.72
N GLU A 75 14.39 -5.66 -11.68
CA GLU A 75 13.03 -5.97 -12.16
C GLU A 75 12.67 -7.48 -12.25
N ASP A 76 13.63 -8.35 -12.55
CA ASP A 76 13.49 -9.82 -12.58
C ASP A 76 13.07 -10.44 -11.23
N VAL A 77 13.42 -9.79 -10.14
CA VAL A 77 13.08 -10.17 -8.76
C VAL A 77 11.70 -9.62 -8.39
N ALA A 78 11.33 -8.45 -8.92
CA ALA A 78 10.02 -7.85 -8.69
C ALA A 78 8.89 -8.73 -9.22
N ASP A 79 9.08 -9.41 -10.36
CA ASP A 79 8.09 -10.35 -10.90
C ASP A 79 7.94 -11.61 -10.05
N LYS A 80 8.96 -12.02 -9.28
CA LYS A 80 8.84 -13.09 -8.27
C LYS A 80 8.05 -12.64 -7.04
N TYR A 81 8.06 -11.34 -6.74
CA TYR A 81 7.35 -10.76 -5.61
C TYR A 81 5.96 -10.22 -5.95
N LYS A 82 5.67 -9.98 -7.23
CA LYS A 82 4.30 -9.83 -7.75
C LYS A 82 3.60 -11.18 -7.64
N GLN A 83 2.86 -11.37 -6.56
CA GLN A 83 1.96 -12.51 -6.49
C GLN A 83 0.79 -12.29 -7.46
N LEU A 84 0.10 -13.38 -7.82
CA LEU A 84 -1.23 -13.28 -8.42
C LEU A 84 -2.05 -12.30 -7.59
N ARG A 85 -2.76 -11.37 -8.25
CA ARG A 85 -3.59 -10.32 -7.63
C ARG A 85 -4.44 -10.82 -6.46
N PHE A 86 -4.80 -12.10 -6.46
CA PHE A 86 -5.54 -12.81 -5.42
C PHE A 86 -4.83 -12.97 -4.07
N ALA A 87 -3.53 -12.67 -3.93
CA ALA A 87 -2.85 -12.70 -2.64
C ALA A 87 -3.10 -11.44 -1.80
N CYS A 88 -3.45 -10.33 -2.47
CA CYS A 88 -4.02 -9.16 -1.83
C CYS A 88 -5.54 -9.34 -1.92
N ASP A 89 -6.12 -9.90 -0.86
CA ASP A 89 -7.52 -10.34 -0.81
C ASP A 89 -8.31 -9.71 0.33
N ARG A 90 -7.68 -8.82 1.10
CA ARG A 90 -8.33 -8.14 2.22
C ARG A 90 -9.03 -6.89 1.74
N GLU A 91 -10.31 -6.84 1.99
CA GLU A 91 -11.12 -5.63 1.88
C GLU A 91 -10.55 -4.53 2.79
N CYS A 92 -10.65 -3.27 2.35
CA CYS A 92 -10.24 -2.13 3.16
C CYS A 92 -11.17 -1.95 4.37
N LEU A 93 -10.62 -1.43 5.47
CA LEU A 93 -11.38 -1.16 6.70
C LEU A 93 -12.58 -0.22 6.45
N ALA A 94 -12.40 0.79 5.60
CA ALA A 94 -13.42 1.81 5.32
C ALA A 94 -14.26 1.56 4.06
N ASP A 95 -13.81 0.69 3.15
CA ASP A 95 -14.46 0.43 1.87
C ASP A 95 -14.27 -1.04 1.46
N SER A 96 -15.33 -1.83 1.62
CA SER A 96 -15.32 -3.25 1.27
C SER A 96 -15.24 -3.53 -0.23
N VAL A 97 -15.40 -2.51 -1.08
CA VAL A 97 -15.24 -2.65 -2.54
C VAL A 97 -13.77 -2.64 -2.93
N GLN A 98 -12.93 -1.96 -2.15
CA GLN A 98 -11.50 -1.85 -2.39
C GLN A 98 -10.71 -2.94 -1.65
N ILE A 99 -9.59 -3.35 -2.25
CA ILE A 99 -8.65 -4.28 -1.63
C ILE A 99 -7.47 -3.51 -1.03
N CYS A 100 -7.23 -3.69 0.26
CA CYS A 100 -6.14 -3.10 1.04
C CYS A 100 -5.11 -4.16 1.47
N GLY A 101 -4.52 -4.82 0.48
CA GLY A 101 -3.47 -5.82 0.67
C GLY A 101 -3.97 -7.17 1.20
N GLY A 102 -3.13 -7.83 1.99
CA GLY A 102 -3.38 -9.14 2.58
C GLY A 102 -2.43 -9.43 3.74
N GLY A 103 -2.48 -10.64 4.31
CA GLY A 103 -1.54 -11.03 5.36
C GLY A 103 -0.11 -11.10 4.80
N TRP A 104 0.78 -10.18 5.20
CA TRP A 104 2.12 -10.02 4.60
C TRP A 104 2.08 -9.85 3.07
N ARG A 105 1.02 -9.22 2.58
CA ARG A 105 0.84 -8.86 1.17
C ARG A 105 0.44 -7.40 1.12
N ILE A 106 1.14 -6.62 0.30
CA ILE A 106 0.96 -5.18 0.22
C ILE A 106 0.49 -4.79 -1.18
N SER A 107 -0.66 -4.12 -1.25
CA SER A 107 -1.18 -3.52 -2.48
C SER A 107 -0.48 -2.18 -2.68
N VAL A 108 0.33 -2.06 -3.73
CA VAL A 108 1.17 -0.88 -3.98
C VAL A 108 0.54 0.02 -5.03
N TYR A 109 0.56 1.32 -4.75
CA TYR A 109 0.08 2.38 -5.63
C TYR A 109 1.15 3.47 -5.80
N LYS A 110 1.16 4.13 -6.95
CA LYS A 110 1.93 5.36 -7.19
C LYS A 110 1.17 6.56 -6.63
N THR A 111 1.85 7.47 -5.96
CA THR A 111 1.30 8.70 -5.37
C THR A 111 1.18 9.86 -6.34
#